data_AF-K1SGH2-F1
#
_entry.id   AF-K1SGH2-F1
#
_cell.length_a   1.000
_cell.length_b   1.000
_cell.length_c   1.000
_cell.angle_alpha   90.00
_cell.angle_beta   90.00
_cell.angle_gamma   90.00
#
_symmetry.space_group_name_H-M   'P 1'
#
loop_
_entity.id
_entity.type
_entity.pdbx_description
1 polymer ?
#
loop_
_entity_poly.entity_id
_entity_poly.type
_entity_poly.pdbx_seq_one_letter_code
_entity_poly.pdbx_strand_id
1 'polypeptide(L)'
;LCFPIIVIITAFSNLFGSGGAPLFAIARGSGDKARAGLILNLACTLLLCCAGVLMVIGLLFARPILVLFGASPEALQYALPYLMLYLLGIYPSMLTTGLNPFINAQGYATAGMLSVVIGAAANLVLDPVFIFVLGMGIRGAAAATVLSQLLSAAFVVYFLRCKSEYRVQPLPLRQLPANRRCIGDIVSLGTAGFIMQLTNSVVTICCNNVLSVTGGDVYISVMTIISSVRQMVETPIYAITEGSSPIISYNYGARR
;
A
#
# COMPACT_ATOMS: atom_id res chain seq x y z
N LEU A 1 1.36 -15.74 -8.60
CA LEU A 1 0.08 -16.18 -8.00
C LEU A 1 -0.38 -15.33 -6.83
N CYS A 2 0.44 -15.06 -5.80
CA CYS A 2 0.04 -14.17 -4.70
C CYS A 2 0.11 -12.66 -5.05
N PHE A 3 0.91 -12.29 -6.06
CA PHE A 3 1.16 -10.90 -6.44
C PHE A 3 -0.10 -10.07 -6.72
N PRO A 4 -1.11 -10.54 -7.49
CA PRO A 4 -2.34 -9.77 -7.69
C PRO A 4 -3.09 -9.45 -6.39
N ILE A 5 -3.07 -10.36 -5.42
CA ILE A 5 -3.71 -10.14 -4.11
C ILE A 5 -2.98 -9.03 -3.34
N ILE A 6 -1.64 -9.03 -3.39
CA ILE A 6 -0.81 -7.98 -2.81
C ILE A 6 -1.12 -6.62 -3.46
N VAL A 7 -1.25 -6.58 -4.79
CA VAL A 7 -1.59 -5.34 -5.51
C VAL A 7 -2.97 -4.81 -5.11
N ILE A 8 -3.97 -5.68 -4.93
CA ILE A 8 -5.30 -5.28 -4.43
C ILE A 8 -5.21 -4.65 -3.04
N ILE A 9 -4.46 -5.26 -2.11
CA ILE A 9 -4.24 -4.72 -0.77
C ILE A 9 -3.58 -3.33 -0.85
N THR A 10 -2.55 -3.18 -1.69
CA THR A 10 -1.89 -1.89 -1.92
C THR A 10 -2.83 -0.87 -2.57
N ALA A 11 -3.73 -1.30 -3.47
CA ALA A 11 -4.72 -0.41 -4.07
C ALA A 11 -5.65 0.20 -3.02
N PHE A 12 -6.13 -0.59 -2.04
CA PHE A 12 -6.90 -0.06 -0.92
C PHE A 12 -6.09 0.87 -0.02
N SER A 13 -4.80 0.60 0.17
CA SER A 13 -3.93 1.54 0.88
C SER A 13 -3.84 2.90 0.16
N ASN A 14 -3.61 2.86 -1.16
CA ASN A 14 -3.54 4.06 -2.00
C ASN A 14 -4.88 4.81 -2.12
N LEU A 15 -6.01 4.11 -2.05
CA LEU A 15 -7.34 4.73 -2.02
C LEU A 15 -7.44 5.78 -0.89
N PHE A 16 -6.98 5.44 0.31
CA PHE A 16 -7.04 6.37 1.44
C PHE A 16 -5.83 7.29 1.53
N GLY A 17 -4.64 6.81 1.16
CA GLY A 17 -3.40 7.59 1.16
C GLY A 17 -3.40 8.69 0.11
N SER A 18 -3.49 8.32 -1.17
CA SER A 18 -3.47 9.25 -2.30
C SER A 18 -4.75 10.09 -2.40
N GLY A 19 -5.87 9.61 -1.85
CA GLY A 19 -7.11 10.40 -1.75
C GLY A 19 -7.09 11.41 -0.59
N GLY A 20 -6.51 11.05 0.55
CA GLY A 20 -6.51 11.91 1.74
C GLY A 20 -5.37 12.93 1.79
N ALA A 21 -4.19 12.59 1.27
CA ALA A 21 -3.02 13.48 1.34
C ALA A 21 -3.18 14.82 0.59
N PRO A 22 -3.80 14.88 -0.61
CA PRO A 22 -4.07 16.16 -1.28
C PRO A 22 -5.08 17.02 -0.49
N LEU A 23 -6.16 16.42 0.01
CA LEU A 23 -7.16 17.14 0.83
C LEU A 23 -6.53 17.66 2.12
N PHE A 24 -5.66 16.87 2.75
CA PHE A 24 -4.86 17.26 3.89
C PHE A 24 -3.95 18.45 3.56
N ALA A 25 -3.24 18.40 2.42
CA ALA A 25 -2.37 19.49 1.98
C ALA A 25 -3.15 20.78 1.70
N ILE A 26 -4.34 20.69 1.07
CA ILE A 26 -5.24 21.84 0.85
C ILE A 26 -5.66 22.46 2.18
N ALA A 27 -6.14 21.64 3.13
CA ALA A 27 -6.56 22.13 4.45
C ALA A 27 -5.39 22.76 5.23
N ARG A 28 -4.20 22.19 5.10
CA ARG A 28 -2.98 22.76 5.68
C ARG A 28 -2.62 24.10 5.03
N GLY A 29 -2.71 24.21 3.71
CA GLY A 29 -2.45 25.44 2.95
C GLY A 29 -3.42 26.57 3.28
N SER A 30 -4.68 26.24 3.55
CA SER A 30 -5.69 27.22 3.98
C SER A 30 -5.59 27.60 5.45
N GLY A 31 -4.65 27.03 6.22
CA GLY A 31 -4.48 27.26 7.66
C GLY A 31 -5.51 26.56 8.55
N ASP A 32 -6.34 25.67 8.00
CA ASP A 32 -7.38 24.94 8.76
C ASP A 32 -6.79 23.71 9.44
N LYS A 33 -6.15 23.95 10.59
CA LYS A 33 -5.47 22.89 11.36
C LYS A 33 -6.43 21.80 11.85
N ALA A 34 -7.66 22.17 12.19
CA ALA A 34 -8.66 21.24 12.68
C ALA A 34 -9.06 20.25 11.57
N ARG A 35 -9.34 20.77 10.37
CA ARG A 35 -9.68 19.94 9.22
C ARG A 35 -8.51 19.08 8.74
N ALA A 36 -7.29 19.63 8.71
CA ALA A 36 -6.10 18.86 8.35
C ALA A 36 -5.90 17.67 9.32
N GLY A 37 -5.96 17.92 10.63
CA GLY A 37 -5.89 16.83 11.64
C GLY A 37 -7.02 15.81 11.48
N LEU A 38 -8.23 16.26 11.22
CA LEU A 38 -9.39 15.40 10.98
C LEU A 38 -9.18 14.46 9.77
N ILE A 39 -8.69 14.98 8.64
CA ILE A 39 -8.45 14.18 7.42
C ILE A 39 -7.40 13.10 7.68
N LEU A 40 -6.27 13.45 8.31
CA LEU A 40 -5.22 12.48 8.68
C LEU A 40 -5.77 11.36 9.55
N ASN A 41 -6.54 11.72 10.59
CA ASN A 41 -7.09 10.78 11.54
C ASN A 41 -8.18 9.90 10.91
N LEU A 42 -9.01 10.46 10.02
CA LEU A 42 -10.01 9.70 9.27
C LEU A 42 -9.34 8.71 8.32
N ALA A 43 -8.34 9.15 7.56
CA ALA A 43 -7.59 8.26 6.66
C ALA A 43 -6.93 7.11 7.44
N CYS A 44 -6.33 7.39 8.59
CA CYS A 44 -5.77 6.37 9.47
C CYS A 44 -6.84 5.38 9.97
N THR A 45 -7.99 5.86 10.44
CA THR A 45 -9.10 4.99 10.86
C THR A 45 -9.63 4.15 9.70
N LEU A 46 -9.79 4.72 8.51
CA LEU A 46 -10.24 4.01 7.32
C LEU A 46 -9.25 2.91 6.89
N LEU A 47 -7.94 3.20 6.93
CA LEU A 47 -6.88 2.23 6.68
C LEU A 47 -6.96 1.05 7.67
N LEU A 48 -7.10 1.32 8.97
CA LEU A 48 -7.22 0.29 10.00
C LEU A 48 -8.49 -0.56 9.82
N CYS A 49 -9.63 0.07 9.53
CA CYS A 49 -10.89 -0.64 9.29
C CYS A 49 -10.79 -1.53 8.05
N CYS A 50 -10.27 -0.98 6.95
CA CYS A 50 -10.11 -1.69 5.70
C CYS A 50 -9.10 -2.84 5.84
N ALA A 51 -7.98 -2.62 6.53
CA ALA A 51 -7.02 -3.67 6.86
C ALA A 51 -7.68 -4.83 7.61
N GLY A 52 -8.51 -4.54 8.61
CA GLY A 52 -9.25 -5.57 9.35
C GLY A 52 -10.21 -6.36 8.46
N VAL A 53 -10.97 -5.67 7.60
CA VAL A 53 -11.90 -6.32 6.65
C VAL A 53 -11.14 -7.20 5.65
N LEU A 54 -10.07 -6.69 5.05
CA LEU A 54 -9.24 -7.43 4.09
C LEU A 54 -8.54 -8.62 4.73
N MET A 55 -8.09 -8.49 5.98
CA MET A 55 -7.48 -9.59 6.74
C MET A 55 -8.50 -10.70 7.00
N VAL A 56 -9.71 -10.37 7.45
CA VAL A 56 -10.77 -11.36 7.71
C VAL A 56 -11.17 -12.07 6.42
N ILE A 57 -11.43 -11.31 5.35
CA ILE A 57 -11.76 -11.89 4.03
C ILE A 57 -10.60 -12.76 3.52
N GLY A 58 -9.37 -12.26 3.61
CA GLY A 58 -8.18 -12.97 3.18
C GLY A 58 -7.99 -14.28 3.93
N LEU A 59 -8.15 -14.30 5.26
CA LEU A 59 -7.96 -15.51 6.07
C LEU A 59 -9.06 -16.54 5.85
N LEU A 60 -10.33 -16.12 5.73
CA LEU A 60 -11.45 -17.03 5.51
C LEU A 60 -11.48 -17.58 4.08
N PHE A 61 -11.08 -16.78 3.09
CA PHE A 61 -11.20 -17.12 1.67
C PHE A 61 -9.84 -17.29 0.96
N ALA A 62 -8.72 -17.40 1.68
CA ALA A 62 -7.37 -17.53 1.10
C ALA A 62 -7.30 -18.60 0.01
N ARG A 63 -7.81 -19.80 0.30
CA ARG A 63 -7.79 -20.94 -0.64
C ARG A 63 -8.68 -20.71 -1.86
N PRO A 64 -9.99 -20.38 -1.72
CA PRO A 64 -10.83 -20.02 -2.86
C PRO A 64 -10.26 -18.90 -3.71
N ILE A 65 -9.70 -17.86 -3.09
CA ILE A 65 -9.07 -16.75 -3.79
C ILE A 65 -7.88 -17.28 -4.60
N LEU A 66 -6.95 -18.02 -4.01
CA LEU A 66 -5.80 -18.55 -4.75
C LEU A 66 -6.21 -19.42 -5.94
N VAL A 67 -7.24 -20.25 -5.79
CA VAL A 67 -7.78 -21.07 -6.89
C VAL A 67 -8.42 -20.20 -7.97
N LEU A 68 -9.22 -19.20 -7.59
CA LEU A 68 -9.82 -18.24 -8.52
C LEU A 68 -8.77 -17.50 -9.35
N PHE A 69 -7.63 -17.18 -8.73
CA PHE A 69 -6.49 -16.54 -9.39
C PHE A 69 -5.58 -17.53 -10.17
N GLY A 70 -6.02 -18.79 -10.34
CA GLY A 70 -5.36 -19.77 -11.20
C GLY A 70 -4.26 -20.60 -10.56
N ALA A 71 -4.23 -20.73 -9.22
CA ALA A 71 -3.24 -21.59 -8.57
C ALA A 71 -3.53 -23.09 -8.85
N SER A 72 -2.54 -23.79 -9.42
CA SER A 72 -2.57 -25.25 -9.54
C SER A 72 -2.47 -25.92 -8.15
N PRO A 73 -2.84 -27.21 -8.00
CA PRO A 73 -2.69 -27.94 -6.75
C PRO A 73 -1.25 -27.90 -6.20
N GLU A 74 -0.26 -28.02 -7.07
CA GLU A 74 1.16 -27.97 -6.74
C GLU A 74 1.59 -26.55 -6.35
N ALA A 75 1.05 -25.50 -6.98
CA ALA A 75 1.36 -24.14 -6.60
C ALA A 75 0.71 -23.75 -5.25
N LEU A 76 -0.46 -24.30 -4.96
CA LEU A 76 -1.22 -24.03 -3.74
C LEU A 76 -0.44 -24.41 -2.48
N GLN A 77 0.38 -25.47 -2.53
CA GLN A 77 1.17 -25.94 -1.39
C GLN A 77 2.18 -24.89 -0.89
N TYR A 78 2.65 -24.02 -1.79
CA TYR A 78 3.58 -22.93 -1.48
C TYR A 78 2.87 -21.59 -1.30
N ALA A 79 1.88 -21.30 -2.15
CA ALA A 79 1.19 -20.02 -2.17
C ALA A 79 0.31 -19.80 -0.94
N LEU A 80 -0.35 -20.85 -0.42
CA LEU A 80 -1.28 -20.71 0.70
C LEU A 80 -0.57 -20.38 2.02
N PRO A 81 0.50 -21.09 2.45
CA PRO A 81 1.23 -20.71 3.64
C PRO A 81 1.89 -19.33 3.54
N TYR A 82 2.38 -18.97 2.35
CA TYR A 82 2.93 -17.64 2.08
C TYR A 82 1.86 -16.56 2.28
N LEU A 83 0.70 -16.74 1.64
CA LEU A 83 -0.39 -15.76 1.72
C LEU A 83 -0.91 -15.64 3.15
N MET A 84 -1.12 -16.74 3.87
CA MET A 84 -1.57 -16.70 5.26
C MET A 84 -0.64 -15.90 6.17
N LEU A 85 0.68 -16.07 6.02
CA LEU A 85 1.66 -15.25 6.73
C LEU A 85 1.60 -13.79 6.30
N TYR A 86 1.57 -13.52 4.99
CA TYR A 86 1.51 -12.16 4.46
C TYR A 86 0.26 -11.40 4.93
N LEU A 87 -0.89 -12.06 5.05
CA LEU A 87 -2.15 -11.46 5.51
C LEU A 87 -2.04 -10.90 6.94
N LEU A 88 -1.16 -11.46 7.79
CA LEU A 88 -0.87 -10.90 9.11
C LEU A 88 -0.17 -9.53 9.02
N GLY A 89 0.55 -9.30 7.93
CA GLY A 89 1.24 -8.04 7.63
C GLY A 89 0.36 -6.97 6.96
N ILE A 90 -0.94 -7.20 6.75
CA ILE A 90 -1.81 -6.19 6.10
C ILE A 90 -1.81 -4.87 6.87
N TYR A 91 -1.95 -4.92 8.19
CA TYR A 91 -1.95 -3.71 9.02
C TYR A 91 -0.69 -2.86 8.86
N PRO A 92 0.52 -3.40 9.11
CA PRO A 92 1.75 -2.61 8.95
C PRO A 92 1.98 -2.19 7.49
N SER A 93 1.63 -3.03 6.51
CA SER A 93 1.73 -2.69 5.09
C SER A 93 0.88 -1.47 4.72
N MET A 94 -0.40 -1.49 5.10
CA MET A 94 -1.34 -0.41 4.81
C MET A 94 -1.03 0.86 5.62
N LEU A 95 -0.60 0.75 6.87
CA LEU A 95 -0.18 1.92 7.64
C LEU A 95 1.06 2.58 7.04
N THR A 96 2.05 1.79 6.61
CA THR A 96 3.26 2.32 6.00
C THR A 96 2.93 3.04 4.70
N THR A 97 2.30 2.35 3.76
CA THR A 97 2.04 2.88 2.42
C THR A 97 0.95 3.96 2.42
N GLY A 98 -0.09 3.81 3.25
CA GLY A 98 -1.22 4.74 3.29
C GLY A 98 -0.95 6.03 4.07
N LEU A 99 -0.07 6.00 5.09
CA LEU A 99 0.26 7.21 5.87
C LEU A 99 1.52 7.94 5.38
N ASN A 100 2.38 7.30 4.58
CA ASN A 100 3.57 7.93 4.01
C ASN A 100 3.26 9.20 3.20
N PRO A 101 2.22 9.24 2.33
CA PRO A 101 1.82 10.45 1.63
C PRO A 101 1.51 11.64 2.56
N PHE A 102 0.99 11.39 3.77
CA PHE A 102 0.73 12.45 4.76
C PHE A 102 2.01 12.96 5.44
N ILE A 103 3.04 12.14 5.57
CA ILE A 103 4.37 12.59 6.03
C ILE A 103 4.96 13.54 4.97
N ASN A 104 4.89 13.14 3.70
CA ASN A 104 5.39 13.95 2.59
C ASN A 104 4.59 15.25 2.43
N ALA A 105 3.27 15.20 2.57
CA ALA A 105 2.41 16.38 2.53
C ALA A 105 2.68 17.38 3.66
N GLN A 106 3.28 16.92 4.77
CA GLN A 106 3.76 17.79 5.85
C GLN A 106 5.11 18.44 5.55
N GLY A 107 5.77 18.10 4.44
CA GLY A 107 7.10 18.60 4.08
C GLY A 107 8.26 17.72 4.58
N TYR A 108 7.97 16.59 5.21
CA TYR A 108 8.99 15.68 5.74
C TYR A 108 9.35 14.56 4.76
N ALA A 109 9.65 14.90 3.51
CA ALA A 109 9.96 13.92 2.46
C ALA A 109 11.12 12.97 2.83
N THR A 110 12.14 13.48 3.53
CA THR A 110 13.26 12.66 4.03
C THR A 110 12.80 11.62 5.06
N ALA A 111 11.84 11.97 5.93
CA ALA A 111 11.27 11.00 6.86
C ALA A 111 10.41 9.96 6.13
N GLY A 112 9.63 10.37 5.13
CA GLY A 112 8.91 9.46 4.24
C GLY A 112 9.86 8.46 3.57
N MET A 113 10.97 8.95 3.01
CA MET A 113 12.01 8.11 2.41
C MET A 113 12.65 7.15 3.43
N LEU A 114 13.01 7.64 4.62
CA LEU A 114 13.58 6.80 5.69
C LEU A 114 12.66 5.64 6.06
N SER A 115 11.34 5.85 6.08
CA SER A 115 10.39 4.77 6.37
C SER A 115 10.46 3.62 5.35
N VAL A 116 10.67 3.94 4.06
CA VAL A 116 10.82 2.96 2.99
C VAL A 116 12.18 2.28 3.07
N VAL A 117 13.24 3.07 3.30
CA VAL A 117 14.61 2.56 3.43
C VAL A 117 14.75 1.59 4.61
N ILE A 118 14.14 1.88 5.76
CA ILE A 118 14.16 0.99 6.93
C ILE A 118 13.54 -0.37 6.58
N GLY A 119 12.40 -0.38 5.89
CA GLY A 119 11.75 -1.61 5.45
C GLY A 119 12.57 -2.37 4.42
N ALA A 120 13.09 -1.68 3.40
CA ALA A 120 13.89 -2.30 2.37
C ALA A 120 15.20 -2.89 2.92
N ALA A 121 15.91 -2.16 3.79
CA ALA A 121 17.13 -2.62 4.42
C ALA A 121 16.87 -3.79 5.37
N ALA A 122 15.80 -3.72 6.18
CA ALA A 122 15.40 -4.84 7.03
C ALA A 122 15.07 -6.07 6.18
N ASN A 123 14.34 -5.92 5.07
CA ASN A 123 13.97 -7.04 4.22
C ASN A 123 15.19 -7.67 3.55
N LEU A 124 16.11 -6.86 3.04
CA LEU A 124 17.37 -7.32 2.45
C LEU A 124 18.22 -8.17 3.41
N VAL A 125 18.17 -7.85 4.71
CA VAL A 125 18.91 -8.60 5.74
C VAL A 125 18.12 -9.80 6.24
N LEU A 126 16.82 -9.65 6.47
CA LEU A 126 15.97 -10.70 7.03
C LEU A 126 15.70 -11.82 6.04
N ASP A 127 15.57 -11.54 4.74
CA ASP A 127 15.31 -12.57 3.72
C ASP A 127 16.39 -13.68 3.72
N PRO A 128 17.70 -13.38 3.58
CA PRO A 128 18.75 -14.41 3.66
C PRO A 128 18.79 -15.15 5.00
N VAL A 129 18.52 -14.46 6.11
CA VAL A 129 18.51 -15.08 7.45
C VAL A 129 17.37 -16.10 7.55
N PHE A 130 16.16 -15.72 7.17
CA PHE A 130 15.00 -16.60 7.29
C PHE A 130 15.02 -17.72 6.24
N ILE A 131 15.51 -17.45 5.04
CA ILE A 131 15.57 -18.44 3.96
C ILE A 131 16.71 -19.44 4.19
N PHE A 132 17.94 -18.97 4.38
CA PHE A 132 19.13 -19.83 4.40
C PHE A 132 19.55 -20.27 5.79
N VAL A 133 19.52 -19.37 6.79
CA VAL A 133 20.00 -19.70 8.15
C VAL A 133 18.95 -20.51 8.93
N LEU A 134 17.69 -20.10 8.85
CA LEU A 134 16.58 -20.77 9.53
C LEU A 134 15.92 -21.87 8.67
N GLY A 135 16.31 -22.01 7.40
CA GLY A 135 15.79 -23.05 6.49
C GLY A 135 14.29 -22.96 6.24
N MET A 136 13.65 -21.79 6.44
CA MET A 136 12.19 -21.64 6.35
C MET A 136 11.67 -21.49 4.91
N GLY A 137 12.57 -21.40 3.91
CA GLY A 137 12.24 -21.27 2.49
C GLY A 137 11.25 -20.11 2.22
N ILE A 138 10.20 -20.39 1.44
CA ILE A 138 9.19 -19.39 1.03
C ILE A 138 8.43 -18.80 2.23
N ARG A 139 8.19 -19.58 3.29
CA ARG A 139 7.53 -19.07 4.51
C ARG A 139 8.44 -18.07 5.23
N GLY A 140 9.75 -18.31 5.19
CA GLY A 140 10.76 -17.39 5.70
C GLY A 140 10.72 -16.03 5.01
N ALA A 141 10.65 -16.02 3.67
CA ALA A 141 10.54 -14.79 2.88
C ALA A 141 9.26 -13.98 3.24
N ALA A 142 8.12 -14.66 3.43
CA ALA A 142 6.90 -13.99 3.88
C ALA A 142 7.07 -13.35 5.26
N ALA A 143 7.65 -14.09 6.23
CA ALA A 143 7.87 -13.60 7.58
C ALA A 143 8.83 -12.41 7.61
N ALA A 144 9.93 -12.48 6.86
CA ALA A 144 10.89 -11.39 6.71
C ALA A 144 10.24 -10.13 6.11
N THR A 145 9.36 -10.30 5.11
CA THR A 145 8.58 -9.19 4.52
C THR A 145 7.67 -8.54 5.57
N VAL A 146 6.91 -9.32 6.33
CA VAL A 146 6.00 -8.81 7.38
C VAL A 146 6.76 -8.08 8.48
N LEU A 147 7.88 -8.64 8.94
CA LEU A 147 8.74 -7.99 9.95
C LEU A 147 9.32 -6.68 9.45
N SER A 148 9.72 -6.62 8.18
CA SER A 148 10.24 -5.41 7.56
C SER A 148 9.17 -4.32 7.45
N GLN A 149 7.95 -4.69 7.05
CA GLN A 149 6.81 -3.79 7.04
C GLN A 149 6.43 -3.33 8.44
N LEU A 150 6.54 -4.18 9.46
CA LEU A 150 6.33 -3.80 10.86
C LEU A 150 7.31 -2.72 11.31
N LEU A 151 8.59 -2.85 10.97
CA LEU A 151 9.61 -1.84 11.28
C LEU A 151 9.32 -0.51 10.59
N SER A 152 8.96 -0.53 9.30
CA SER A 152 8.52 0.67 8.58
C SER A 152 7.28 1.31 9.20
N ALA A 153 6.27 0.50 9.53
CA ALA A 153 5.02 0.98 10.13
C ALA A 153 5.27 1.59 11.51
N ALA A 154 6.11 0.95 12.32
CA ALA A 154 6.51 1.47 13.63
C ALA A 154 7.18 2.83 13.50
N PHE A 155 8.09 2.99 12.52
CA PHE A 155 8.72 4.29 12.24
C PHE A 155 7.70 5.34 11.79
N VAL A 156 6.80 5.02 10.85
CA VAL A 156 5.77 5.94 10.34
C VAL A 156 4.85 6.41 11.47
N VAL A 157 4.35 5.48 12.29
CA VAL A 157 3.46 5.79 13.41
C VAL A 157 4.20 6.58 14.49
N TYR A 158 5.44 6.22 14.82
CA TYR A 158 6.26 6.98 15.76
C TYR A 158 6.50 8.41 15.26
N PHE A 159 6.90 8.58 14.00
CA PHE A 159 7.15 9.89 13.41
C PHE A 159 5.88 10.74 13.43
N LEU A 160 4.75 10.18 12.99
CA LEU A 160 3.46 10.86 12.98
C LEU A 160 2.86 11.12 14.37
N ARG A 161 3.36 10.49 15.44
CA ARG A 161 2.89 10.78 16.81
C ARG A 161 3.78 11.77 17.54
N CYS A 162 5.09 11.69 17.33
CA CYS A 162 6.07 12.35 18.18
C CYS A 162 6.85 13.49 17.50
N LYS A 163 6.95 13.49 16.17
CA LYS A 163 7.85 14.38 15.43
C LYS A 163 7.15 15.26 14.38
N SER A 164 5.99 14.85 13.88
CA SER A 164 5.22 15.61 12.91
C SER A 164 4.45 16.77 13.54
N GLU A 165 4.16 17.78 12.72
CA GLU A 165 3.29 18.92 13.09
C GLU A 165 1.87 18.45 13.43
N TYR A 166 1.33 17.52 12.63
CA TYR A 166 0.02 16.92 12.84
C TYR A 166 0.17 15.52 13.41
N ARG A 167 -0.41 15.31 14.60
CA ARG A 167 -0.32 14.03 15.32
C ARG A 167 -1.40 13.05 14.87
N VAL A 168 -0.99 11.84 14.49
CA VAL A 168 -1.95 10.78 14.15
C VAL A 168 -2.60 10.20 15.41
N GLN A 169 -3.92 10.35 15.49
CA GLN A 169 -4.78 9.84 16.54
C GLN A 169 -6.04 9.27 15.87
N PRO A 170 -6.10 7.93 15.66
CA PRO A 170 -7.25 7.30 15.02
C PRO A 170 -8.56 7.69 15.71
N LEU A 171 -9.53 8.12 14.91
CA LEU A 171 -10.85 8.49 15.41
C LEU A 171 -11.64 7.24 15.86
N PRO A 172 -12.45 7.37 16.93
CA PRO A 172 -13.38 6.32 17.32
C PRO A 172 -14.37 6.03 16.19
N LEU A 173 -14.70 4.75 15.97
CA LEU A 173 -15.62 4.32 14.91
C LEU A 173 -16.98 5.02 14.96
N ARG A 174 -17.44 5.41 16.15
CA ARG A 174 -18.69 6.16 16.38
C ARG A 174 -18.72 7.54 15.72
N GLN A 175 -17.55 8.11 15.39
CA GLN A 175 -17.43 9.42 14.76
C GLN A 175 -17.37 9.35 13.22
N LEU A 176 -17.30 8.16 12.63
CA LEU A 176 -17.30 8.01 11.17
C LEU A 176 -18.61 8.52 10.51
N PRO A 177 -19.81 8.24 11.04
CA PRO A 177 -21.06 8.74 10.46
C PRO A 177 -21.13 10.28 10.43
N ALA A 178 -20.60 10.93 11.46
CA ALA A 178 -20.55 12.39 11.55
C ALA A 178 -19.66 13.03 10.48
N ASN A 179 -18.69 12.28 9.96
CA ASN A 179 -17.70 12.76 8.98
C ASN A 179 -17.88 12.15 7.58
N ARG A 180 -19.06 11.60 7.28
CA ARG A 180 -19.35 10.93 5.99
C ARG A 180 -19.01 11.75 4.76
N ARG A 181 -19.22 13.07 4.80
CA ARG A 181 -18.87 13.97 3.68
C ARG A 181 -17.35 13.94 3.41
N CYS A 182 -16.55 14.14 4.44
CA CYS A 182 -15.09 14.11 4.32
C CYS A 182 -14.57 12.73 3.91
N ILE A 183 -15.19 11.66 4.40
CA ILE A 183 -14.88 10.29 3.96
C ILE A 183 -15.19 10.12 2.46
N GLY A 184 -16.34 10.65 2.01
CA GLY A 184 -16.73 10.66 0.60
C GLY A 184 -15.72 11.40 -0.28
N ASP A 185 -15.20 12.54 0.18
CA ASP A 185 -14.17 13.30 -0.55
C ASP A 185 -12.86 12.50 -0.67
N ILE A 186 -12.39 11.88 0.43
CA ILE A 186 -11.18 11.05 0.45
C ILE A 186 -11.33 9.88 -0.53
N VAL A 187 -12.45 9.15 -0.43
CA VAL A 187 -12.71 7.98 -1.27
C VAL A 187 -12.85 8.41 -2.73
N SER A 188 -13.60 9.48 -3.03
CA SER A 188 -13.80 9.99 -4.39
C SER A 188 -12.47 10.31 -5.07
N LEU A 189 -11.58 11.04 -4.38
CA LEU A 189 -10.29 11.42 -4.93
C LEU A 189 -9.35 10.21 -5.11
N GLY A 190 -9.35 9.28 -4.15
CA GLY A 190 -8.53 8.06 -4.24
C GLY A 190 -9.07 7.01 -5.22
N THR A 191 -10.35 7.08 -5.58
CA THR A 191 -11.01 6.08 -6.45
C THR A 191 -10.36 6.01 -7.81
N ALA A 192 -9.86 7.14 -8.35
CA ALA A 192 -9.14 7.15 -9.62
C ALA A 192 -7.87 6.27 -9.57
N GLY A 193 -7.03 6.46 -8.55
CA GLY A 193 -5.82 5.65 -8.37
C GLY A 193 -6.13 4.18 -8.08
N PHE A 194 -7.18 3.92 -7.30
CA PHE A 194 -7.66 2.57 -7.00
C PHE A 194 -8.12 1.84 -8.27
N ILE A 195 -8.99 2.45 -9.08
CA ILE A 195 -9.48 1.88 -10.34
C ILE A 195 -8.31 1.66 -11.30
N MET A 196 -7.37 2.60 -11.40
CA MET A 196 -6.20 2.44 -12.27
C MET A 196 -5.35 1.23 -11.86
N GLN A 197 -5.11 1.03 -10.57
CA GLN A 197 -4.37 -0.14 -10.05
C GLN A 197 -5.12 -1.46 -10.30
N LEU A 198 -6.45 -1.46 -10.10
CA LEU A 198 -7.27 -2.63 -10.40
C LEU A 198 -7.26 -2.97 -11.89
N THR A 199 -7.42 -1.97 -12.76
CA THR A 199 -7.37 -2.14 -14.22
C THR A 199 -6.01 -2.69 -14.65
N ASN A 200 -4.90 -2.13 -14.15
CA ASN A 200 -3.55 -2.66 -14.42
C ASN A 200 -3.40 -4.12 -13.96
N SER A 201 -3.96 -4.47 -12.79
CA SER A 201 -3.93 -5.84 -12.28
C SER A 201 -4.70 -6.81 -13.18
N VAL A 202 -5.92 -6.43 -13.60
CA VAL A 202 -6.76 -7.23 -14.49
C VAL A 202 -6.11 -7.39 -15.86
N VAL A 203 -5.60 -6.31 -16.44
CA VAL A 203 -4.88 -6.34 -17.73
C VAL A 203 -3.68 -7.29 -17.65
N THR A 204 -2.90 -7.21 -16.57
CA THR A 204 -1.74 -8.09 -16.36
C THR A 204 -2.17 -9.57 -16.28
N ILE A 205 -3.26 -9.87 -15.56
CA ILE A 205 -3.81 -11.23 -15.48
C ILE A 205 -4.27 -11.72 -16.85
N CYS A 206 -5.03 -10.91 -17.59
CA CYS A 206 -5.51 -11.25 -18.93
C CYS A 206 -4.35 -11.50 -19.90
N CYS A 207 -3.34 -10.62 -19.94
CA CYS A 207 -2.16 -10.79 -20.77
C CYS A 207 -1.41 -12.08 -20.41
N ASN A 208 -1.15 -12.34 -19.12
CA ASN A 208 -0.47 -13.56 -18.70
C ASN A 208 -1.24 -14.83 -19.11
N ASN A 209 -2.57 -14.81 -19.01
CA ASN A 209 -3.41 -15.94 -19.42
C ASN A 209 -3.36 -16.16 -20.94
N VAL A 210 -3.51 -15.10 -21.74
CA VAL A 210 -3.42 -15.19 -23.22
C VAL A 210 -2.04 -15.68 -23.67
N LEU A 211 -0.96 -15.18 -23.05
CA LEU A 211 0.41 -15.60 -23.38
C LEU A 211 0.69 -17.05 -22.99
N SER A 212 0.10 -17.52 -21.89
CA SER A 212 0.20 -18.92 -21.47
C SER A 212 -0.39 -19.88 -22.50
N VAL A 213 -1.47 -19.50 -23.18
CA VAL A 213 -2.14 -20.34 -24.18
C VAL A 213 -1.48 -20.26 -25.56
N THR A 214 -0.93 -19.10 -25.93
CA THR A 214 -0.40 -18.84 -27.28
C THR A 214 1.09 -19.14 -27.45
N GLY A 215 1.90 -19.01 -26.40
CA GLY A 215 3.37 -19.06 -26.52
C GLY A 215 4.11 -19.88 -25.46
N GLY A 216 3.42 -20.36 -24.42
CA GLY A 216 4.04 -21.09 -23.31
C GLY A 216 5.02 -20.24 -22.49
N ASP A 217 5.87 -20.89 -21.70
CA ASP A 217 6.71 -20.26 -20.65
C ASP A 217 7.69 -19.20 -21.18
N VAL A 218 8.12 -19.31 -22.44
CA VAL A 218 9.07 -18.36 -23.06
C VAL A 218 8.46 -16.97 -23.20
N TYR A 219 7.21 -16.86 -23.65
CA TYR A 219 6.55 -15.56 -23.83
C TYR A 219 6.19 -14.91 -22.50
N ILE A 220 5.84 -15.70 -21.48
CA ILE A 220 5.64 -15.22 -20.11
C ILE A 220 6.96 -14.63 -19.55
N SER A 221 8.08 -15.29 -19.82
CA SER A 221 9.41 -14.82 -19.42
C SER A 221 9.79 -13.50 -20.11
N VAL A 222 9.54 -13.37 -21.42
CA VAL A 222 9.76 -12.13 -22.17
C VAL A 222 8.88 -10.99 -21.63
N MET A 223 7.60 -11.26 -21.35
CA MET A 223 6.70 -10.25 -20.79
C MET A 223 7.19 -9.76 -19.42
N THR A 224 7.75 -10.65 -18.60
CA THR A 224 8.33 -10.29 -17.30
C THR A 224 9.50 -9.32 -17.45
N ILE A 225 10.37 -9.52 -18.45
CA ILE A 225 11.47 -8.60 -18.76
C ILE A 225 10.93 -7.23 -19.20
N ILE A 226 9.96 -7.22 -20.12
CA ILE A 226 9.34 -5.99 -20.62
C ILE A 226 8.68 -5.20 -19.47
N SER A 227 7.90 -5.88 -18.62
CA SER A 227 7.27 -5.25 -17.45
C SER A 227 8.30 -4.66 -16.49
N SER A 228 9.44 -5.33 -16.30
CA SER A 228 10.52 -4.83 -15.43
C SER A 228 11.14 -3.54 -15.99
N VAL A 229 11.44 -3.52 -17.29
CA VAL A 229 11.97 -2.31 -17.96
C VAL A 229 10.94 -1.17 -17.91
N ARG A 230 9.67 -1.47 -18.20
CA ARG A 230 8.58 -0.48 -18.11
C ARG A 230 8.51 0.13 -16.70
N GLN A 231 8.57 -0.69 -15.66
CA GLN A 231 8.52 -0.21 -14.28
C GLN A 231 9.70 0.69 -13.92
N MET A 232 10.91 0.40 -14.43
CA MET A 232 12.07 1.29 -14.26
C MET A 232 11.85 2.66 -14.91
N VAL A 233 11.20 2.71 -16.08
CA VAL A 233 10.90 3.98 -16.78
C VAL A 233 9.75 4.76 -16.12
N GLU A 234 8.74 4.07 -15.58
CA GLU A 234 7.59 4.72 -14.93
C GLU A 234 7.91 5.26 -13.53
N THR A 235 8.87 4.66 -12.82
CA THR A 235 9.19 5.03 -11.42
C THR A 235 9.54 6.51 -11.24
N PRO A 236 10.41 7.15 -12.06
CA PRO A 236 10.67 8.58 -11.98
C PRO A 236 9.42 9.44 -12.22
N ILE A 237 8.53 9.01 -13.13
CA ILE A 237 7.30 9.73 -13.45
C ILE A 237 6.40 9.73 -12.21
N TYR A 238 6.18 8.56 -11.59
CA TYR A 238 5.41 8.45 -10.35
C TYR A 238 6.04 9.28 -9.21
N ALA A 239 7.36 9.27 -9.07
CA ALA A 239 8.04 10.06 -8.03
C ALA A 239 7.80 11.56 -8.19
N ILE A 240 7.82 12.09 -9.42
CA ILE A 240 7.52 13.50 -9.71
C ILE A 240 6.04 13.80 -9.41
N THR A 241 5.13 12.93 -9.84
CA THR A 241 3.69 13.11 -9.61
C THR A 241 3.34 13.10 -8.12
N GLU A 242 3.84 12.11 -7.37
CA GLU A 242 3.58 12.00 -5.93
C GLU A 242 4.28 13.10 -5.12
N GLY A 243 5.47 13.53 -5.53
CA GLY A 243 6.19 14.63 -4.88
C GLY A 243 5.56 16.00 -5.13
N SER A 244 5.04 16.25 -6.34
CA SER A 244 4.42 17.53 -6.70
C SER A 244 2.98 17.68 -6.21
N SER A 245 2.22 16.58 -6.11
CA SER A 245 0.80 16.61 -5.72
C SER A 245 0.52 17.35 -4.40
N PRO A 246 1.24 17.10 -3.28
CA PRO A 246 1.04 17.84 -2.04
C PRO A 246 1.45 19.31 -2.12
N ILE A 247 2.47 19.64 -2.91
CA ILE A 247 2.95 21.03 -3.08
C ILE A 247 1.91 21.86 -3.81
N ILE A 248 1.40 21.34 -4.94
CA ILE A 248 0.33 21.97 -5.72
C ILE A 248 -0.93 22.12 -4.85
N SER A 249 -1.31 21.05 -4.14
CA SER A 249 -2.47 21.05 -3.25
C SER A 249 -2.37 22.07 -2.12
N TYR A 250 -1.18 22.22 -1.52
CA TYR A 250 -0.93 23.22 -0.49
C TYR A 250 -1.04 24.65 -1.02
N ASN A 251 -0.40 24.94 -2.15
CA ASN A 251 -0.46 26.26 -2.79
C ASN A 251 -1.89 26.62 -3.22
N TYR A 252 -2.62 25.66 -3.78
CA TYR A 252 -4.05 25.82 -4.08
C TYR A 252 -4.86 26.19 -2.83
N GLY A 253 -4.66 25.50 -1.70
CA GLY A 253 -5.31 25.84 -0.42
C GLY A 253 -4.90 27.20 0.14
N ALA A 254 -3.65 27.60 -0.07
CA ALA A 254 -3.10 28.89 0.32
C ALA A 254 -3.49 30.04 -0.65
N ARG A 255 -4.19 29.73 -1.75
CA ARG A 255 -4.52 30.65 -2.85
C ARG A 255 -3.28 31.32 -3.46
N ARG A 256 -2.24 30.53 -3.70
CA ARG A 256 -0.96 30.95 -4.30
C ARG A 256 -0.56 30.04 -5.45
#